data_AF-A0A4S8KWB4-F1
#
_entry.id   AF-A0A4S8KWB4-F1
#
_cell.length_a   1.000
_cell.length_b   1.000
_cell.length_c   1.000
_cell.angle_alpha   90.00
_cell.angle_beta   90.00
_cell.angle_gamma   90.00
#
_symmetry.space_group_name_H-M   'P 1'
#
loop_
_entity.id
_entity.type
_entity.pdbx_description
1 polymer ?
#
loop_
_entity_poly.entity_id
_entity_poly.type
_entity_poly.pdbx_seq_one_letter_code
_entity_poly.pdbx_strand_id
1 'polypeptide(L)'
;LSAFIPYANELGFFLDLTEICNTIVTTPSQETSDAGVPLATPALIHVIFLLGSHLSTSTQVNVLEPRFLSIAQGSVSHILSSTATTPVTSGTSNHPHWIVLEAIQSHVLLAQYYFHTGRKLEGKYSVTIAIALVLGTGMHRIRGVFVSDSETLQTQFQGGNEVTQCINAFWTVLALNSRWAAVEGYGSSFPYWKPAMRIDTPWPWVSYC
;
A
#
# COMPACT_ATOMS: atom_id res chain seq x y z
N LEU A 1 3.98 16.54 4.47
CA LEU A 1 3.02 15.83 5.35
C LEU A 1 1.73 16.60 5.54
N SER A 2 1.76 17.83 6.08
CA SER A 2 0.55 18.65 6.28
C SER A 2 -0.28 18.85 5.01
N ALA A 3 0.37 19.00 3.85
CA ALA A 3 -0.32 19.11 2.56
C ALA A 3 -0.93 17.79 2.06
N PHE A 4 -0.45 16.63 2.53
CA PHE A 4 -0.94 15.31 2.09
C PHE A 4 -2.13 14.83 2.93
N ILE A 5 -2.07 15.01 4.26
CA ILE A 5 -3.04 14.48 5.22
C ILE A 5 -4.51 14.77 4.82
N PRO A 6 -4.89 16.00 4.41
CA PRO A 6 -6.28 16.29 4.03
C PRO A 6 -6.80 15.47 2.85
N TYR A 7 -5.91 15.04 1.95
CA TYR A 7 -6.25 14.32 0.71
C TYR A 7 -5.98 12.82 0.80
N ALA A 8 -5.46 12.31 1.92
CA ALA A 8 -5.02 10.92 2.04
C ALA A 8 -6.15 9.93 1.69
N ASN A 9 -7.36 10.14 2.20
CA ASN A 9 -8.52 9.29 1.91
C ASN A 9 -8.92 9.34 0.42
N GLU A 10 -8.95 10.53 -0.19
CA GLU A 10 -9.29 10.71 -1.61
C GLU A 10 -8.28 10.04 -2.54
N LEU A 11 -7.02 9.96 -2.11
CA LEU A 11 -5.93 9.28 -2.80
C LEU A 11 -5.93 7.76 -2.57
N GLY A 12 -6.85 7.22 -1.78
CA GLY A 12 -6.94 5.79 -1.48
C GLY A 12 -5.91 5.33 -0.44
N PHE A 13 -5.65 6.16 0.57
CA PHE A 13 -4.87 5.74 1.73
C PHE A 13 -5.72 4.85 2.63
N PHE A 14 -5.28 3.60 2.84
CA PHE A 14 -6.01 2.58 3.61
C PHE A 14 -5.26 2.08 4.86
N LEU A 15 -4.00 2.46 5.03
CA LEU A 15 -3.22 2.16 6.23
C LEU A 15 -3.57 3.13 7.39
N ASP A 16 -3.10 2.83 8.60
CA ASP A 16 -3.24 3.74 9.73
C ASP A 16 -2.32 4.96 9.56
N LEU A 17 -2.93 6.06 9.14
CA LEU A 17 -2.22 7.32 8.90
C LEU A 17 -1.65 7.91 10.21
N THR A 18 -2.31 7.67 11.35
CA THR A 18 -1.86 8.20 12.65
C THR A 18 -0.58 7.51 13.07
N GLU A 19 -0.55 6.19 12.95
CA GLU A 19 0.61 5.35 13.23
C GLU A 19 1.81 5.76 12.36
N ILE A 20 1.60 5.88 11.05
CA ILE A 20 2.64 6.27 10.10
C ILE A 20 3.15 7.70 10.36
N CYS A 21 2.26 8.64 10.67
CA CYS A 21 2.67 10.00 11.03
C CYS A 21 3.52 10.01 12.31
N ASN A 22 3.13 9.24 13.32
CA ASN A 22 3.90 9.11 14.56
C ASN A 22 5.29 8.53 14.29
N THR A 23 5.41 7.50 13.45
CA THR A 23 6.71 6.95 13.04
C THR A 23 7.58 8.01 12.38
N ILE A 24 7.04 8.78 11.43
CA ILE A 24 7.82 9.80 10.70
C ILE A 24 8.27 10.93 11.63
N VAL A 25 7.42 11.38 12.57
CA VAL A 25 7.76 12.45 13.52
C VAL A 25 8.74 11.97 14.60
N THR A 26 8.63 10.71 15.03
CA THR A 26 9.50 10.11 16.07
C THR A 26 10.81 9.57 15.50
N THR A 27 11.09 9.78 14.20
CA THR A 27 12.39 9.46 13.61
C THR A 27 13.30 10.70 13.53
N PRO A 28 13.84 11.24 14.64
CA PRO A 28 15.09 11.99 14.60
C PRO A 28 16.22 11.08 15.08
N SER A 29 17.08 10.64 14.15
CA SER A 29 18.46 10.22 14.43
C SER A 29 18.64 9.20 15.57
N GLN A 30 18.41 7.90 15.32
CA GLN A 30 18.97 6.88 16.21
C GLN A 30 19.34 5.59 15.46
N GLU A 31 20.54 5.58 14.89
CA GLU A 31 21.36 4.38 14.78
C GLU A 31 21.78 3.97 16.20
N THR A 32 20.89 3.34 16.98
CA THR A 32 21.32 2.48 18.09
C THR A 32 20.26 1.43 18.34
N SER A 33 20.63 0.20 18.00
CA SER A 33 20.20 -1.08 18.54
C SER A 33 19.36 -1.02 19.82
N ASP A 34 18.03 -1.06 19.70
CA ASP A 34 17.17 -2.06 20.35
C ASP A 34 15.70 -1.91 19.93
N ALA A 35 15.01 -3.04 19.75
CA ALA A 35 13.54 -3.21 19.69
C ALA A 35 12.71 -2.50 18.59
N GLY A 36 12.23 -3.30 17.62
CA GLY A 36 11.03 -3.01 16.82
C GLY A 36 11.25 -2.95 15.31
N VAL A 37 10.48 -3.74 14.55
CA VAL A 37 10.42 -3.65 13.08
C VAL A 37 9.93 -2.24 12.69
N PRO A 38 10.54 -1.54 11.71
CA PRO A 38 10.07 -0.22 11.29
C PRO A 38 8.64 -0.30 10.77
N LEU A 39 7.72 0.43 11.41
CA LEU A 39 6.28 0.49 11.10
C LEU A 39 5.95 1.20 9.76
N ALA A 40 6.95 1.84 9.14
CA ALA A 40 6.82 2.49 7.84
C ALA A 40 8.11 2.28 7.04
N THR A 41 8.00 1.68 5.87
CA THR A 41 9.10 1.51 4.93
C THR A 41 9.55 2.85 4.35
N PRO A 42 10.85 3.00 4.03
CA PRO A 42 11.36 4.19 3.35
C PRO A 42 10.61 4.48 2.04
N ALA A 43 10.20 3.43 1.32
CA ALA A 43 9.47 3.57 0.07
C ALA A 43 8.13 4.30 0.25
N LEU A 44 7.32 3.89 1.24
CA LEU A 44 6.05 4.55 1.53
C LEU A 44 6.25 6.01 1.95
N ILE A 45 7.25 6.27 2.79
CA ILE A 45 7.60 7.62 3.24
C ILE A 45 7.98 8.52 2.06
N HIS A 46 8.81 8.04 1.13
CA HIS A 46 9.22 8.80 -0.05
C HIS A 46 8.03 9.12 -0.97
N VAL A 47 7.08 8.18 -1.14
CA VAL A 47 5.87 8.42 -1.94
C VAL A 47 4.94 9.43 -1.26
N ILE A 48 4.81 9.39 0.07
CA ILE A 48 4.05 10.39 0.84
C ILE A 48 4.70 11.78 0.70
N PHE A 49 6.03 11.88 0.73
CA PHE A 49 6.72 13.14 0.50
C PHE A 49 6.58 13.65 -0.93
N LEU A 50 6.61 12.76 -1.93
CA LEU A 50 6.32 13.11 -3.32
C LEU A 50 4.93 13.75 -3.46
N LEU A 51 3.87 13.07 -3.00
CA LEU A 51 2.51 13.60 -3.06
C LEU A 51 2.35 14.86 -2.20
N GLY A 52 2.95 14.89 -1.01
CA GLY A 52 2.96 16.07 -0.16
C GLY A 52 3.66 17.27 -0.79
N SER A 53 4.68 17.04 -1.63
CA SER A 53 5.31 18.10 -2.42
C SER A 53 4.41 18.55 -3.56
N HIS A 54 3.83 17.62 -4.32
CA HIS A 54 2.95 17.93 -5.44
C HIS A 54 1.68 18.70 -5.04
N LEU A 55 1.09 18.35 -3.89
CA LEU A 55 -0.11 18.99 -3.35
C LEU A 55 0.18 20.29 -2.59
N SER A 56 1.46 20.65 -2.41
CA SER A 56 1.82 21.87 -1.70
C SER A 56 1.55 23.10 -2.56
N THR A 57 1.04 24.16 -1.92
CA THR A 57 0.90 25.49 -2.55
C THR A 57 2.23 26.26 -2.58
N SER A 58 3.28 25.74 -1.94
CA SER A 58 4.58 26.39 -1.85
C SER A 58 5.47 26.07 -3.05
N THR A 59 5.80 27.09 -3.84
CA THR A 59 6.70 26.96 -5.00
C THR A 59 8.06 26.38 -4.64
N GLN A 60 8.58 26.65 -3.43
CA GLN A 60 9.88 26.10 -2.99
C GLN A 60 9.85 24.58 -2.80
N VAL A 61 8.71 24.03 -2.38
CA VAL A 61 8.53 22.60 -2.17
C VAL A 61 8.29 21.89 -3.50
N ASN A 62 7.57 22.51 -4.42
CA ASN A 62 7.25 21.93 -5.72
C ASN A 62 8.49 21.75 -6.62
N VAL A 63 9.51 22.61 -6.46
CA VAL A 63 10.81 22.44 -7.15
C VAL A 63 11.50 21.11 -6.78
N LEU A 64 11.19 20.54 -5.62
CA LEU A 64 11.75 19.26 -5.18
C LEU A 64 10.98 18.05 -5.71
N GLU A 65 9.82 18.24 -6.33
CA GLU A 65 8.95 17.15 -6.82
C GLU A 65 9.71 16.16 -7.72
N PRO A 66 10.49 16.58 -8.75
CA PRO A 66 11.21 15.64 -9.61
C PRO A 66 12.25 14.81 -8.84
N ARG A 67 12.86 15.40 -7.80
CA ARG A 67 13.82 14.71 -6.93
C ARG A 67 13.11 13.66 -6.08
N PHE A 68 11.99 14.02 -5.45
CA PHE A 68 11.20 13.06 -4.66
C PHE A 68 10.65 11.93 -5.51
N LEU A 69 10.26 12.21 -6.75
CA LEU A 69 9.81 11.21 -7.70
C LEU A 69 10.91 10.18 -7.99
N SER A 70 12.13 10.64 -8.31
CA SER A 70 13.27 9.75 -8.56
C SER A 70 13.59 8.87 -7.36
N ILE A 71 13.54 9.44 -6.15
CA ILE A 71 13.80 8.70 -4.91
C ILE A 71 12.68 7.66 -4.67
N ALA A 72 11.42 8.06 -4.81
CA ALA A 72 10.27 7.18 -4.60
C ALA A 72 10.29 5.97 -5.56
N GLN A 73 10.57 6.20 -6.84
CA GLN A 73 10.69 5.12 -7.84
C GLN A 73 11.81 4.13 -7.49
N GLY A 74 12.97 4.64 -7.05
CA GLY A 74 14.08 3.80 -6.60
C GLY A 74 13.70 2.95 -5.38
N SER A 75 13.12 3.58 -4.35
CA SER A 75 12.78 2.87 -3.11
C SER A 75 11.67 1.84 -3.28
N VAL A 76 10.61 2.15 -4.04
CA VAL A 76 9.50 1.21 -4.28
C VAL A 76 9.98 -0.04 -5.02
N SER A 77 10.97 0.07 -5.91
CA SER A 77 11.54 -1.08 -6.62
C SER A 77 12.21 -2.10 -5.67
N HIS A 78 12.64 -1.66 -4.49
CA HIS A 78 13.33 -2.49 -3.50
C HIS A 78 12.49 -2.77 -2.25
N ILE A 79 11.23 -2.33 -2.20
CA ILE A 79 10.40 -2.40 -0.99
C ILE A 79 10.27 -3.82 -0.45
N LEU A 80 10.06 -4.81 -1.33
CA LEU A 80 9.94 -6.22 -0.95
C LEU A 80 11.29 -6.90 -0.67
N SER A 81 12.39 -6.34 -1.17
CA SER A 81 13.75 -6.86 -0.97
C SER A 81 14.29 -6.59 0.45
N SER A 82 13.71 -5.64 1.18
CA SER A 82 14.12 -5.27 2.54
C SER A 82 13.84 -6.34 3.60
N THR A 83 13.24 -7.48 3.21
CA THR A 83 12.93 -8.64 4.07
C THR A 83 14.14 -9.54 4.36
N ALA A 84 15.31 -9.27 3.76
CA ALA A 84 16.45 -10.20 3.76
C ALA A 84 17.48 -10.01 4.90
N THR A 85 17.29 -9.09 5.85
CA THR A 85 18.37 -8.69 6.80
C THR A 85 18.14 -8.99 8.28
N THR A 86 17.03 -9.61 8.70
CA THR A 86 16.90 -10.05 10.11
C THR A 86 17.32 -11.51 10.27
N PRO A 87 18.33 -11.85 11.11
CA PRO A 87 18.69 -13.23 11.40
C PRO A 87 17.51 -13.93 12.08
N VAL A 88 16.92 -14.90 11.39
CA VAL A 88 15.88 -15.78 11.90
C VAL A 88 16.48 -16.59 13.04
N THR A 89 16.25 -16.12 14.26
CA THR A 89 16.51 -16.89 15.47
C THR A 89 15.20 -16.96 16.24
N SER A 90 14.65 -18.16 16.34
CA SER A 90 13.40 -18.55 17.02
C SER A 90 12.17 -18.57 16.11
N GLY A 91 11.61 -19.78 15.95
CA GLY A 91 10.52 -20.11 15.04
C GLY A 91 9.24 -19.31 15.31
N THR A 92 8.44 -19.17 14.24
CA THR A 92 7.14 -18.46 14.11
C THR A 92 7.15 -17.04 13.54
N SER A 93 8.15 -16.65 12.73
CA SER A 93 8.15 -15.33 12.06
C SER A 93 7.26 -15.27 10.80
N ASN A 94 5.95 -15.15 10.99
CA ASN A 94 4.94 -14.90 9.94
C ASN A 94 4.67 -13.40 9.73
N HIS A 95 5.72 -12.59 9.49
CA HIS A 95 5.61 -11.12 9.32
C HIS A 95 5.68 -10.56 7.87
N PRO A 96 5.29 -11.26 6.78
CA PRO A 96 5.38 -10.70 5.42
C PRO A 96 4.18 -9.83 5.00
N HIS A 97 3.10 -9.75 5.79
CA HIS A 97 1.85 -9.11 5.33
C HIS A 97 1.88 -7.57 5.39
N TRP A 98 2.39 -6.97 6.47
CA TRP A 98 2.46 -5.50 6.60
C TRP A 98 3.33 -4.84 5.51
N ILE A 99 4.49 -5.44 5.18
CA ILE A 99 5.38 -4.93 4.13
C ILE A 99 4.73 -5.02 2.73
N VAL A 100 3.90 -6.02 2.50
CA VAL A 100 3.11 -6.12 1.26
C VAL A 100 2.01 -5.07 1.23
N LEU A 101 1.31 -4.83 2.35
CA LEU A 101 0.31 -3.77 2.46
C LEU A 101 0.92 -2.39 2.17
N GLU A 102 2.12 -2.11 2.68
CA GLU A 102 2.86 -0.90 2.36
C GLU A 102 3.30 -0.80 0.90
N ALA A 103 3.70 -1.93 0.30
CA ALA A 103 4.02 -1.98 -1.12
C ALA A 103 2.79 -1.67 -1.97
N ILE A 104 1.64 -2.25 -1.63
CA ILE A 104 0.36 -1.95 -2.26
C ILE A 104 0.03 -0.46 -2.08
N GLN A 105 0.12 0.07 -0.86
CA GLN A 105 -0.17 1.49 -0.57
C GLN A 105 0.73 2.43 -1.39
N SER A 106 2.03 2.11 -1.50
CA SER A 106 3.00 2.88 -2.27
C SER A 106 2.65 2.90 -3.76
N HIS A 107 2.27 1.75 -4.33
CA HIS A 107 1.85 1.66 -5.73
C HIS A 107 0.50 2.34 -6.00
N VAL A 108 -0.45 2.27 -5.06
CA VAL A 108 -1.74 3.00 -5.15
C VAL A 108 -1.48 4.51 -5.21
N LEU A 109 -0.65 5.03 -4.31
CA LEU A 109 -0.32 6.46 -4.26
C LEU A 109 0.46 6.92 -5.49
N LEU A 110 1.43 6.13 -5.97
CA LEU A 110 2.15 6.41 -7.22
C LEU A 110 1.21 6.43 -8.42
N ALA A 111 0.27 5.48 -8.51
CA ALA A 111 -0.74 5.49 -9.56
C ALA A 111 -1.59 6.76 -9.52
N GLN A 112 -2.00 7.24 -8.36
CA GLN A 112 -2.70 8.53 -8.26
C GLN A 112 -1.82 9.69 -8.71
N TYR A 113 -0.55 9.75 -8.29
CA TYR A 113 0.37 10.79 -8.74
C TYR A 113 0.50 10.81 -10.27
N TYR A 114 0.65 9.64 -10.89
CA TYR A 114 0.72 9.51 -12.35
C TYR A 114 -0.59 9.86 -13.06
N PHE A 115 -1.73 9.63 -12.39
CA PHE A 115 -3.04 10.06 -12.88
C PHE A 115 -3.10 11.59 -12.98
N HIS A 116 -2.72 12.30 -11.91
CA HIS A 116 -2.77 13.77 -11.84
C HIS A 116 -1.76 14.43 -12.78
N THR A 117 -0.60 13.80 -13.00
CA THR A 117 0.45 14.32 -13.90
C THR A 117 0.30 13.88 -15.36
N GLY A 118 -0.72 13.08 -15.69
CA GLY A 118 -0.99 12.61 -17.05
C GLY A 118 -0.04 11.51 -17.56
N ARG A 119 0.75 10.89 -16.68
CA ARG A 119 1.72 9.83 -16.99
C ARG A 119 1.04 8.45 -17.05
N LYS A 120 0.27 8.24 -18.11
CA LYS A 120 -0.63 7.08 -18.21
C LYS A 120 0.07 5.73 -18.11
N LEU A 121 1.21 5.58 -18.80
CA LEU A 121 1.92 4.31 -18.87
C LEU A 121 2.44 3.89 -17.49
N GLU A 122 3.08 4.80 -16.77
CA GLU A 122 3.63 4.57 -15.43
C GLU A 122 2.53 4.34 -14.38
N GLY A 123 1.40 5.03 -14.54
CA GLY A 123 0.20 4.77 -13.75
C GLY A 123 -0.33 3.36 -13.96
N LYS A 124 -0.47 2.91 -15.21
CA LYS A 124 -0.89 1.55 -15.54
C LYS A 124 0.04 0.49 -14.96
N TYR A 125 1.35 0.69 -15.06
CA TYR A 125 2.33 -0.21 -14.45
C TYR A 125 2.14 -0.30 -12.94
N SER A 126 2.00 0.84 -12.27
CA SER A 126 1.80 0.90 -10.81
C SER A 126 0.51 0.18 -10.37
N VAL A 127 -0.60 0.40 -11.09
CA VAL A 127 -1.87 -0.30 -10.86
C VAL A 127 -1.72 -1.81 -11.07
N THR A 128 -1.05 -2.22 -12.14
CA THR A 128 -0.84 -3.65 -12.46
C THR A 128 -0.06 -4.35 -11.36
N ILE A 129 0.97 -3.70 -10.81
CA ILE A 129 1.73 -4.25 -9.68
C ILE A 129 0.85 -4.36 -8.44
N ALA A 130 0.07 -3.32 -8.10
CA ALA A 130 -0.85 -3.37 -6.97
C ALA A 130 -1.88 -4.51 -7.10
N ILE A 131 -2.44 -4.73 -8.30
CA ILE A 131 -3.33 -5.85 -8.60
C ILE A 131 -2.63 -7.18 -8.38
N ALA A 132 -1.41 -7.34 -8.91
CA ALA A 132 -0.64 -8.57 -8.75
C ALA A 132 -0.36 -8.88 -7.27
N LEU A 133 -0.08 -7.86 -6.46
CA LEU A 133 0.15 -8.03 -5.02
C LEU A 133 -1.10 -8.47 -4.27
N VAL A 134 -2.25 -7.81 -4.47
CA VAL A 134 -3.50 -8.19 -3.76
C VAL A 134 -3.99 -9.58 -4.18
N LEU A 135 -3.81 -9.96 -5.44
CA LEU A 135 -4.18 -11.29 -5.92
C LEU A 135 -3.19 -12.37 -5.48
N GLY A 136 -1.88 -12.07 -5.55
CA GLY A 136 -0.80 -12.97 -5.16
C GLY A 136 -0.79 -13.30 -3.67
N THR A 137 -1.30 -12.37 -2.84
CA THR A 137 -1.47 -12.57 -1.40
C THR A 137 -2.86 -13.05 -0.98
N GLY A 138 -3.76 -13.28 -1.94
CA GLY A 138 -5.09 -13.83 -1.64
C GLY A 138 -6.06 -12.86 -0.95
N MET A 139 -5.80 -11.56 -0.97
CA MET A 139 -6.66 -10.54 -0.34
C MET A 139 -8.07 -10.43 -0.97
N HIS A 140 -8.32 -11.13 -2.07
CA HIS A 140 -9.65 -11.27 -2.70
C HIS A 140 -10.52 -12.40 -2.11
N ARG A 141 -9.96 -13.27 -1.25
CA ARG A 141 -10.64 -14.46 -0.71
C ARG A 141 -10.68 -14.50 0.83
N ILE A 142 -10.80 -13.35 1.46
CA ILE A 142 -10.67 -13.22 2.92
C ILE A 142 -11.71 -14.06 3.69
N ARG A 143 -12.98 -14.17 3.24
CA ARG A 143 -13.99 -15.04 3.92
C ARG A 143 -13.72 -16.54 3.79
N GLY A 144 -13.10 -17.00 2.70
CA GLY A 144 -12.78 -18.41 2.52
C GLY A 144 -11.74 -18.92 3.53
N VAL A 145 -10.85 -18.02 3.98
CA VAL A 145 -9.83 -18.30 5.00
C VAL A 145 -10.44 -18.61 6.37
N PHE A 146 -11.56 -17.96 6.73
CA PHE A 146 -12.23 -18.21 8.01
C PHE A 146 -13.02 -19.54 8.06
N VAL A 147 -13.33 -20.13 6.89
CA VAL A 147 -14.24 -21.29 6.80
C VAL A 147 -13.50 -22.60 6.48
N SER A 148 -12.34 -22.56 5.81
CA SER A 148 -11.70 -23.76 5.25
C SER A 148 -10.54 -24.37 6.02
N ASP A 149 -9.93 -23.74 7.03
CA ASP A 149 -8.98 -24.43 7.91
C ASP A 149 -8.79 -23.68 9.23
N SER A 150 -9.35 -24.25 10.29
CA SER A 150 -9.12 -23.88 11.67
C SER A 150 -7.76 -24.47 12.09
N GLU A 151 -6.65 -23.77 11.84
CA GLU A 151 -5.42 -23.73 12.67
C GLU A 151 -4.20 -23.14 11.92
N THR A 152 -4.10 -23.29 10.59
CA THR A 152 -2.87 -22.93 9.84
C THR A 152 -2.87 -21.52 9.23
N LEU A 153 -4.03 -20.89 9.02
CA LEU A 153 -4.14 -19.55 8.41
C LEU A 153 -4.81 -18.50 9.30
N GLN A 154 -5.48 -18.89 10.40
CA GLN A 154 -5.85 -17.95 11.47
C GLN A 154 -4.61 -17.32 12.12
N THR A 155 -3.45 -17.92 11.93
CA THR A 155 -2.11 -17.40 12.30
C THR A 155 -1.53 -16.40 11.29
N GLN A 156 -2.18 -16.13 10.13
CA GLN A 156 -1.68 -15.19 9.12
C GLN A 156 -2.05 -13.72 9.37
N PHE A 157 -3.15 -13.44 10.06
CA PHE A 157 -3.55 -12.08 10.40
C PHE A 157 -3.59 -11.95 11.92
N GLN A 158 -2.57 -11.31 12.50
CA GLN A 158 -2.37 -11.31 13.96
C GLN A 158 -3.28 -10.32 14.71
N GLY A 159 -4.18 -9.62 14.03
CA GLY A 159 -5.12 -8.70 14.68
C GLY A 159 -6.28 -8.26 13.79
N GLY A 160 -7.36 -7.80 14.41
CA GLY A 160 -8.52 -7.25 13.70
C GLY A 160 -8.19 -6.03 12.83
N ASN A 161 -7.11 -5.30 13.13
CA ASN A 161 -6.63 -4.17 12.34
C ASN A 161 -6.04 -4.60 10.98
N GLU A 162 -5.22 -5.64 10.95
CA GLU A 162 -4.52 -6.12 9.77
C GLU A 162 -5.48 -6.73 8.75
N VAL A 163 -6.46 -7.52 9.21
CA VAL A 163 -7.54 -8.03 8.35
C VAL A 163 -8.31 -6.87 7.72
N THR A 164 -8.60 -5.83 8.50
CA THR A 164 -9.31 -4.63 8.02
C THR A 164 -8.49 -3.90 6.95
N GLN A 165 -7.18 -3.74 7.16
CA GLN A 165 -6.28 -3.13 6.17
C GLN A 165 -6.20 -3.98 4.88
N CYS A 166 -6.21 -5.31 4.96
CA CYS A 166 -6.25 -6.18 3.78
C CYS A 166 -7.56 -6.06 2.99
N ILE A 167 -8.69 -6.00 3.69
CA ILE A 167 -9.99 -5.74 3.07
C ILE A 167 -9.95 -4.39 2.35
N ASN A 168 -9.51 -3.33 3.03
CA ASN A 168 -9.43 -1.99 2.46
C ASN A 168 -8.45 -1.91 1.29
N ALA A 169 -7.31 -2.59 1.36
CA ALA A 169 -6.32 -2.67 0.30
C ALA A 169 -6.94 -3.27 -0.97
N PHE A 170 -7.62 -4.41 -0.85
CA PHE A 170 -8.28 -5.05 -1.98
C PHE A 170 -9.30 -4.13 -2.65
N TRP A 171 -10.22 -3.54 -1.88
CA TRP A 171 -11.25 -2.65 -2.42
C TRP A 171 -10.68 -1.37 -3.02
N THR A 172 -9.63 -0.82 -2.42
CA THR A 172 -8.92 0.35 -2.94
C THR A 172 -8.30 0.04 -4.31
N VAL A 173 -7.60 -1.08 -4.45
CA VAL A 173 -6.99 -1.50 -5.71
C VAL A 173 -8.04 -1.79 -6.78
N LEU A 174 -9.17 -2.42 -6.40
CA LEU A 174 -10.27 -2.68 -7.32
C LEU A 174 -10.91 -1.40 -7.85
N ALA A 175 -11.17 -0.43 -6.96
CA ALA A 175 -11.70 0.88 -7.33
C ALA A 175 -10.72 1.66 -8.22
N LEU A 176 -9.43 1.65 -7.87
CA LEU A 176 -8.36 2.28 -8.63
C LEU A 176 -8.25 1.70 -10.05
N ASN A 177 -8.25 0.38 -10.18
CA ASN A 177 -8.25 -0.29 -11.48
C ASN A 177 -9.45 0.12 -12.33
N SER A 178 -10.63 0.22 -11.72
CA SER A 178 -11.86 0.61 -12.43
C SER A 178 -11.75 2.06 -12.95
N ARG A 179 -11.17 2.97 -12.16
CA ARG A 179 -10.90 4.35 -12.57
C ARG A 179 -9.89 4.40 -13.74
N TRP A 180 -8.83 3.61 -13.67
CA TRP A 180 -7.81 3.57 -14.72
C TRP A 180 -8.32 2.94 -16.03
N ALA A 181 -9.12 1.87 -15.94
CA ALA A 181 -9.76 1.25 -17.09
C ALA A 181 -10.65 2.25 -17.85
N ALA A 182 -11.41 3.08 -17.12
CA ALA A 182 -12.23 4.14 -17.72
C ALA A 182 -11.41 5.20 -18.47
N VAL A 183 -10.21 5.54 -17.98
CA VAL A 183 -9.34 6.54 -18.62
C VAL A 183 -8.60 6.00 -19.85
N GLU A 184 -8.25 4.71 -19.86
CA GLU A 184 -7.56 4.11 -21.01
C GLU A 184 -8.52 3.59 -22.09
N GLY A 185 -9.80 3.37 -21.76
CA GLY A 185 -10.79 2.81 -22.68
C GLY A 185 -10.62 1.30 -22.94
N TYR A 186 -9.84 0.59 -22.12
CA TYR A 186 -9.65 -0.86 -22.19
C TYR A 186 -10.44 -1.59 -21.10
N GLY A 187 -10.61 -2.91 -21.29
CA GLY A 187 -11.17 -3.79 -20.26
C GLY A 187 -10.32 -3.83 -18.99
N SER A 188 -10.97 -4.08 -17.85
CA SER A 188 -10.33 -4.23 -16.54
C SER A 188 -9.18 -5.25 -16.57
N SER A 189 -8.09 -4.93 -15.86
CA SER A 189 -6.96 -5.85 -15.69
C SER A 189 -7.28 -7.05 -14.78
N PHE A 190 -8.44 -7.07 -14.12
CA PHE A 190 -8.89 -8.21 -13.33
C PHE A 190 -9.50 -9.30 -14.23
N PRO A 191 -9.07 -10.57 -14.11
CA PRO A 191 -9.57 -11.68 -14.91
C PRO A 191 -10.90 -12.24 -14.36
N TYR A 192 -11.97 -11.43 -14.36
CA TYR A 192 -13.26 -11.76 -13.71
C TYR A 192 -13.89 -13.08 -14.17
N TRP A 193 -13.55 -13.57 -15.37
CA TRP A 193 -14.11 -14.80 -15.94
C TRP A 193 -13.52 -16.09 -15.37
N LYS A 194 -12.45 -16.01 -14.57
CA LYS A 194 -11.80 -17.21 -13.99
C LYS A 194 -12.42 -17.54 -12.63
N PRO A 195 -12.77 -18.81 -12.34
CA PRO A 195 -13.24 -19.22 -11.01
C PRO A 195 -12.27 -18.88 -9.87
N ALA A 196 -10.96 -18.87 -10.15
CA ALA A 196 -9.91 -18.44 -9.21
C ALA A 196 -9.99 -16.95 -8.81
N MET A 197 -10.74 -16.14 -9.56
CA MET A 197 -10.96 -14.71 -9.32
C MET A 197 -12.25 -14.45 -8.52
N ARG A 198 -12.89 -15.50 -7.97
CA ARG A 198 -14.04 -15.34 -7.08
C ARG A 198 -13.65 -14.41 -5.92
N ILE A 199 -14.41 -13.33 -5.77
CA ILE A 199 -14.24 -12.34 -4.71
C ILE A 199 -15.09 -12.81 -3.53
N ASP A 200 -14.43 -13.25 -2.46
CA ASP A 200 -15.08 -13.59 -1.20
C ASP A 200 -14.77 -12.54 -0.10
N THR A 201 -14.00 -11.50 -0.43
CA THR A 201 -13.67 -10.41 0.49
C THR A 201 -14.93 -9.62 0.88
N PRO A 202 -15.21 -9.43 2.19
CA PRO A 202 -16.38 -8.68 2.62
C PRO A 202 -16.22 -7.21 2.24
N TRP A 203 -17.33 -6.47 2.16
CA TRP A 203 -17.29 -5.02 1.98
C TRP A 203 -16.45 -4.34 3.07
N PRO A 204 -15.78 -3.23 2.75
CA PRO A 204 -14.99 -2.50 3.73
C PRO A 204 -15.94 -2.02 4.84
N TRP A 205 -15.54 -2.24 6.09
CA TRP A 205 -16.28 -1.72 7.23
C TRP A 205 -16.04 -0.22 7.30
N VAL A 206 -17.01 0.57 6.85
CA VAL A 206 -16.97 2.01 7.04
C VAL A 206 -17.51 2.27 8.44
N SER A 207 -16.61 2.36 9.42
CA SER A 207 -16.93 2.96 10.71
C SER A 207 -17.15 4.46 10.46
N TYR A 208 -18.36 4.85 10.09
CA TYR A 208 -18.76 6.25 10.18
C TYR A 208 -18.84 6.60 11.68
N CYS A 209 -17.84 7.29 12.19
CA CYS A 209 -17.89 8.03 13.45
C CYS A 209 -17.35 9.43 13.20
#